data_AF-A0A1B6FH17-F1
#
_entry.id   AF-A0A1B6FH17-F1
#
_cell.length_a   1.000
_cell.length_b   1.000
_cell.length_c   1.000
_cell.angle_alpha   90.00
_cell.angle_beta   90.00
_cell.angle_gamma   90.00
#
_symmetry.space_group_name_H-M   'P 1'
#
loop_
_entity.id
_entity.type
_entity.pdbx_description
1 polymer ?
#
loop_
_entity_poly.entity_id
_entity_poly.type
_entity_poly.pdbx_seq_one_letter_code
_entity_poly.pdbx_strand_id
1 'polypeptide(L)'
;HKDCYFNFLKPTSLKTPKTEIPRDNHVTKAMEEIFSYLEGSSDCQFSKDEILGIISETKPQWRTIKAELERKYGDRILITPGVNRFSVPVVCFRDSGNKILTEAWYGNRAKNEEEERLRIVDKAVEILRQDIQSQVYSTDTYPPSDEFLKNPGTMPQSLT
;
A
#
# COMPACT_ATOMS: atom_id res chain seq x y z
N HIS A 1 7.19 56.83 6.16
CA HIS A 1 5.79 56.68 6.64
C HIS A 1 4.74 57.18 5.63
N LYS A 2 5.03 58.20 4.79
CA LYS A 2 4.12 58.65 3.73
C LYS A 2 3.90 57.59 2.63
N ASP A 3 4.91 56.80 2.30
CA ASP A 3 4.81 55.76 1.27
C ASP A 3 3.91 54.57 1.66
N CYS A 4 3.80 54.27 2.96
CA CYS A 4 2.87 53.27 3.48
C CYS A 4 1.41 53.75 3.38
N TYR A 5 1.17 55.04 3.60
CA TYR A 5 -0.15 55.65 3.51
C TYR A 5 -0.70 55.64 2.06
N PHE A 6 0.16 55.91 1.07
CA PHE A 6 -0.23 55.83 -0.34
C PHE A 6 -0.51 54.40 -0.81
N ASN A 7 0.17 53.39 -0.25
CA ASN A 7 -0.12 51.99 -0.56
C ASN A 7 -1.41 51.49 0.10
N PHE A 8 -1.78 52.01 1.27
CA PHE A 8 -3.05 51.67 1.94
C PHE A 8 -4.28 52.21 1.20
N LEU A 9 -4.14 53.36 0.54
CA LEU A 9 -5.23 54.01 -0.22
C LEU A 9 -5.33 53.56 -1.68
N LYS A 10 -4.52 52.59 -2.13
CA LYS A 10 -4.72 52.01 -3.46
C LYS A 10 -6.03 51.24 -3.48
N PRO A 11 -7.02 51.60 -4.32
CA PRO A 11 -8.21 50.80 -4.46
C PRO A 11 -7.79 49.43 -4.98
N THR A 12 -8.09 48.38 -4.21
CA THR A 12 -7.97 47.00 -4.67
C THR A 12 -8.76 46.92 -5.97
N SER A 13 -8.08 46.63 -7.08
CA SER A 13 -8.75 46.28 -8.33
C SER A 13 -9.77 45.20 -8.00
N LEU A 14 -11.05 45.57 -8.01
CA LEU A 14 -12.15 44.63 -7.99
C LEU A 14 -11.92 43.77 -9.22
N LYS A 15 -11.47 42.53 -8.98
CA LYS A 15 -11.47 41.51 -10.01
C LYS A 15 -12.90 41.50 -10.55
N THR A 16 -13.03 41.78 -11.85
CA THR A 16 -14.29 41.62 -12.57
C THR A 16 -14.91 40.28 -12.18
N PRO A 17 -16.24 40.17 -12.05
CA PRO A 17 -16.86 38.92 -11.65
C PRO A 17 -16.53 37.89 -12.71
N LYS A 18 -15.54 37.03 -12.41
CA LYS A 18 -15.36 35.79 -13.15
C LYS A 18 -16.62 35.02 -12.86
N THR A 19 -17.43 34.79 -13.88
CA THR A 19 -18.57 33.89 -13.89
C THR A 19 -18.25 32.71 -12.98
N GLU A 20 -18.93 32.63 -11.83
CA GLU A 20 -18.78 31.53 -10.89
C GLU A 20 -19.38 30.30 -11.54
N ILE A 21 -18.57 29.62 -12.34
CA ILE A 21 -18.78 28.20 -12.63
C ILE A 21 -18.63 27.52 -11.25
N PRO A 22 -19.63 26.80 -10.73
CA PRO A 22 -19.57 26.21 -9.39
C PRO A 22 -18.35 25.30 -9.32
N ARG A 23 -17.32 25.72 -8.58
CA ARG A 23 -16.02 25.01 -8.50
C ARG A 23 -16.19 23.57 -8.03
N ASP A 24 -17.25 23.30 -7.28
CA ASP A 24 -17.59 21.99 -6.74
C ASP A 24 -17.94 20.96 -7.82
N ASN A 25 -18.61 21.35 -8.92
CA ASN A 25 -19.14 20.35 -9.84
C ASN A 25 -18.04 19.59 -10.59
N HIS A 26 -16.95 20.27 -10.96
CA HIS A 26 -15.83 19.61 -11.65
C HIS A 26 -15.00 18.70 -10.73
N VAL A 27 -14.82 19.10 -9.46
CA VAL A 27 -14.09 18.29 -8.48
C VAL A 27 -14.91 17.04 -8.16
N THR A 28 -16.21 17.20 -7.94
CA THR A 28 -17.12 16.08 -7.66
C THR A 28 -17.11 15.08 -8.80
N LYS A 29 -17.27 15.54 -10.06
CA LYS A 29 -17.21 14.65 -11.24
C LYS A 29 -15.87 13.91 -11.35
N ALA A 30 -14.76 14.64 -11.19
CA ALA A 30 -13.43 14.03 -11.24
C ALA A 30 -13.21 13.00 -10.12
N MET A 31 -13.73 13.26 -8.91
CA MET A 31 -13.65 12.32 -7.80
C MET A 31 -14.55 11.10 -8.01
N GLU A 32 -15.73 11.25 -8.60
CA GLU A 32 -16.60 10.13 -8.97
C GLU A 32 -15.90 9.19 -9.95
N GLU A 33 -15.25 9.71 -11.00
CA GLU A 33 -14.46 8.91 -11.94
C GLU A 33 -13.32 8.14 -11.24
N ILE A 34 -12.58 8.82 -10.35
CA ILE A 34 -11.53 8.17 -9.54
C ILE A 34 -12.12 7.06 -8.68
N PHE A 35 -13.23 7.31 -7.99
CA PHE A 35 -13.85 6.34 -7.11
C PHE A 35 -14.37 5.11 -7.87
N SER A 36 -15.03 5.31 -9.01
CA SER A 36 -15.50 4.22 -9.86
C SER A 36 -14.34 3.36 -10.37
N TYR A 37 -13.22 3.98 -10.74
CA TYR A 37 -12.02 3.24 -11.14
C TYR A 37 -11.40 2.45 -9.99
N LEU A 38 -11.21 3.07 -8.82
CA LEU A 38 -10.60 2.42 -7.65
C LEU A 38 -11.45 1.25 -7.15
N GLU A 39 -12.78 1.38 -7.16
CA GLU A 39 -13.69 0.34 -6.69
C GLU A 39 -13.93 -0.77 -7.74
N GLY A 40 -13.77 -0.45 -9.03
CA GLY A 40 -13.88 -1.40 -10.13
C GLY A 40 -12.59 -2.17 -10.43
N SER A 41 -11.45 -1.72 -9.92
CA SER A 41 -10.16 -2.37 -10.14
C SER A 41 -9.95 -3.56 -9.19
N SER A 42 -9.30 -4.60 -9.69
CA SER A 42 -8.79 -5.70 -8.85
C SER A 42 -7.51 -5.31 -8.09
N ASP A 43 -6.87 -4.22 -8.50
CA ASP A 43 -5.61 -3.78 -7.91
C ASP A 43 -5.83 -3.13 -6.55
N CYS A 44 -4.81 -3.21 -5.70
CA CYS A 44 -4.86 -2.69 -4.34
C CYS A 44 -3.95 -1.49 -4.09
N GLN A 45 -3.14 -1.12 -5.09
CA GLN A 45 -2.17 -0.05 -5.01
C GLN A 45 -2.24 0.78 -6.28
N PHE A 46 -2.23 2.10 -6.11
CA PHE A 46 -2.34 3.05 -7.20
C PHE A 46 -1.36 4.19 -6.99
N SER A 47 -0.55 4.47 -7.99
CA SER A 47 0.32 5.64 -8.00
C SER A 47 -0.49 6.92 -8.21
N LYS A 48 0.07 8.04 -7.76
CA LYS A 48 -0.47 9.37 -8.03
C LYS A 48 -0.72 9.59 -9.53
N ASP A 49 0.18 9.14 -10.39
CA ASP A 49 0.10 9.41 -11.82
C ASP A 49 -0.99 8.58 -12.49
N GLU A 50 -1.23 7.35 -12.03
CA GLU A 50 -2.38 6.55 -12.46
C GLU A 50 -3.70 7.22 -12.07
N ILE A 51 -3.82 7.68 -10.81
CA ILE A 51 -5.02 8.37 -10.33
C ILE A 51 -5.27 9.66 -11.14
N LEU A 52 -4.21 10.42 -11.42
CA LEU A 52 -4.31 11.62 -12.26
C LEU A 52 -4.54 11.30 -13.74
N GLY A 53 -4.21 10.09 -14.19
CA GLY A 53 -4.41 9.61 -15.57
C GLY A 53 -5.86 9.34 -15.91
N ILE A 54 -6.69 9.01 -14.91
CA ILE A 54 -8.13 8.70 -15.07
C ILE A 54 -8.92 9.94 -15.52
N ILE A 55 -8.53 11.11 -15.00
CA ILE A 55 -9.30 12.35 -15.17
C ILE A 55 -9.00 12.93 -16.56
N SER A 56 -10.03 12.96 -17.41
CA SER A 56 -9.92 13.39 -18.82
C SER A 56 -9.97 14.91 -18.99
N GLU A 57 -10.61 15.62 -18.05
CA GLU A 57 -10.87 17.06 -18.14
C GLU A 57 -9.87 17.87 -17.28
N THR A 58 -10.39 18.63 -16.31
CA THR A 58 -9.60 19.48 -15.42
C THR A 58 -9.15 18.67 -14.22
N LYS A 59 -7.84 18.41 -14.12
CA LYS A 59 -7.25 17.64 -13.03
C LYS A 59 -7.23 18.47 -11.74
N PRO A 60 -7.93 18.06 -10.67
CA PRO A 60 -7.82 18.71 -9.37
C PRO A 60 -6.39 18.59 -8.84
N GLN A 61 -6.05 19.46 -7.90
CA GLN A 61 -4.75 19.35 -7.23
C GLN A 61 -4.70 18.05 -6.42
N TRP A 62 -3.52 17.40 -6.40
CA TRP A 62 -3.29 16.20 -5.59
C TRP A 62 -3.68 16.37 -4.12
N ARG A 63 -3.53 17.59 -3.56
CA ARG A 63 -3.97 17.90 -2.19
C ARG A 63 -5.48 17.71 -2.00
N THR A 64 -6.28 18.09 -2.99
CA THR A 64 -7.73 17.93 -2.98
C THR A 64 -8.11 16.46 -3.11
N ILE A 65 -7.50 15.74 -4.07
CA ILE A 65 -7.73 14.31 -4.27
C ILE A 65 -7.39 13.53 -3.00
N LYS A 66 -6.23 13.82 -2.39
CA LYS A 66 -5.80 13.21 -1.13
C LYS A 66 -6.83 13.42 -0.01
N ALA A 67 -7.28 14.66 0.19
CA ALA A 67 -8.25 14.98 1.23
C ALA A 67 -9.59 14.25 1.00
N GLU A 68 -10.05 14.15 -0.25
CA GLU A 68 -11.28 13.43 -0.59
C GLU A 68 -11.16 11.91 -0.46
N LEU A 69 -10.00 11.33 -0.79
CA LEU A 69 -9.70 9.92 -0.57
C LEU A 69 -9.69 9.59 0.92
N GLU A 70 -9.03 10.42 1.74
CA GLU A 70 -9.01 10.29 3.20
C GLU A 70 -10.44 10.45 3.77
N ARG A 71 -11.24 11.38 3.24
CA ARG A 71 -12.64 11.58 3.66
C ARG A 71 -13.54 10.38 3.35
N LYS A 72 -13.40 9.76 2.17
CA LYS A 72 -14.26 8.64 1.76
C LYS A 72 -13.85 7.30 2.37
N TYR A 73 -12.55 7.01 2.39
CA TYR A 73 -12.04 5.70 2.77
C TYR A 73 -11.48 5.64 4.19
N GLY A 74 -11.05 6.78 4.75
CA GLY A 74 -10.53 6.87 6.11
C GLY A 74 -9.37 5.90 6.34
N ASP A 75 -9.47 5.12 7.40
CA ASP A 75 -8.44 4.15 7.81
C ASP A 75 -8.29 2.94 6.88
N ARG A 76 -9.17 2.79 5.87
CA ARG A 76 -9.09 1.68 4.89
C ARG A 76 -8.01 1.90 3.85
N ILE A 77 -7.46 3.10 3.74
CA ILE A 77 -6.36 3.41 2.81
C ILE A 77 -5.11 3.85 3.56
N LEU A 78 -3.96 3.56 2.95
CA LEU A 78 -2.65 4.03 3.35
C LEU A 78 -2.08 4.85 2.20
N ILE A 79 -1.83 6.13 2.44
CA ILE A 79 -1.19 7.01 1.45
C ILE A 79 0.28 7.18 1.84
N THR A 80 1.16 6.51 1.12
CA THR A 80 2.60 6.60 1.33
C THR A 80 3.17 7.76 0.52
N PRO A 81 3.77 8.78 1.15
CA PRO A 81 4.41 9.86 0.42
C PRO A 81 5.67 9.35 -0.29
N GLY A 82 6.02 9.98 -1.41
CA GLY A 82 7.31 9.78 -2.04
C GLY A 82 8.46 10.21 -1.12
N VAL A 83 9.38 9.30 -0.82
CA VAL A 83 10.56 9.53 0.03
C VAL A 83 11.59 10.44 -0.65
N ASN A 84 11.66 10.43 -1.99
CA ASN A 84 12.59 11.21 -2.79
C ASN A 84 11.91 11.81 -4.03
N ARG A 85 12.64 12.62 -4.80
CA ARG A 85 12.14 13.28 -6.03
C ARG A 85 11.71 12.30 -7.14
N PHE A 86 12.12 11.04 -7.05
CA PHE A 86 11.83 10.00 -8.04
C PHE A 86 10.68 9.08 -7.62
N SER A 87 10.35 9.02 -6.33
CA SER A 87 9.25 8.23 -5.81
C SER A 87 7.96 9.03 -5.89
N VAL A 88 6.98 8.46 -6.58
CA VAL A 88 5.62 9.00 -6.65
C VAL A 88 4.83 8.55 -5.41
N PRO A 89 3.93 9.39 -4.87
CA PRO A 89 3.02 8.94 -3.82
C PRO A 89 2.17 7.77 -4.28
N VAL A 90 1.95 6.80 -3.40
CA VAL A 90 1.13 5.60 -3.67
C VAL A 90 0.00 5.52 -2.66
N VAL A 91 -1.19 5.19 -3.15
CA VAL A 91 -2.39 4.92 -2.36
C VAL A 91 -2.61 3.41 -2.35
N CYS A 92 -2.63 2.81 -1.15
CA CYS A 92 -2.83 1.38 -0.98
C CYS A 92 -4.09 1.13 -0.14
N PHE A 93 -4.95 0.21 -0.56
CA PHE A 93 -6.05 -0.28 0.28
C PHE A 93 -5.53 -1.32 1.28
N ARG A 94 -5.85 -1.15 2.57
CA ARG A 94 -5.38 -2.01 3.65
C ARG A 94 -6.07 -3.37 3.66
N ASP A 95 -7.33 -3.41 3.24
CA ASP A 95 -8.16 -4.62 3.28
C ASP A 95 -7.78 -5.64 2.20
N SER A 96 -7.06 -5.21 1.16
CA SER A 96 -6.76 -6.05 0.00
C SER A 96 -5.76 -7.16 0.30
N GLY A 97 -4.75 -6.91 1.14
CA GLY A 97 -3.78 -7.95 1.52
C GLY A 97 -4.45 -9.11 2.26
N ASN A 98 -5.30 -8.78 3.22
CA ASN A 98 -6.10 -9.78 3.94
C ASN A 98 -7.06 -10.50 3.01
N LYS A 99 -7.73 -9.78 2.08
CA LYS A 99 -8.63 -10.40 1.11
C LYS A 99 -7.91 -11.39 0.20
N ILE A 100 -6.75 -11.03 -0.36
CA ILE A 100 -5.95 -11.91 -1.22
C ILE A 100 -5.49 -13.15 -0.45
N LEU A 101 -4.97 -12.97 0.77
CA LEU A 101 -4.53 -14.09 1.62
C LEU A 101 -5.71 -15.00 2.00
N THR A 102 -6.86 -14.42 2.33
CA THR A 102 -8.09 -15.13 2.67
C THR A 102 -8.61 -15.91 1.46
N GLU A 103 -8.69 -15.29 0.28
CA GLU A 103 -9.12 -15.95 -0.96
C GLU A 103 -8.16 -17.08 -1.35
N ALA A 104 -6.85 -16.85 -1.32
CA ALA A 104 -5.85 -17.88 -1.63
C ALA A 104 -5.91 -19.05 -0.64
N TRP A 105 -6.12 -18.77 0.66
CA TRP A 105 -6.17 -19.78 1.70
C TRP A 105 -7.46 -20.60 1.69
N TYR A 106 -8.62 -19.93 1.64
CA TYR A 106 -9.93 -20.57 1.70
C TYR A 106 -10.44 -21.05 0.35
N GLY A 107 -9.98 -20.48 -0.76
CA GLY A 107 -10.32 -20.94 -2.12
C GLY A 107 -9.81 -22.35 -2.43
N ASN A 108 -8.73 -22.77 -1.75
CA ASN A 108 -8.14 -24.10 -1.89
C ASN A 108 -8.57 -25.06 -0.75
N ARG A 109 -9.63 -24.74 0.00
CA ARG A 109 -10.11 -25.55 1.11
C ARG A 109 -10.68 -26.88 0.59
N ALA A 110 -10.21 -27.99 1.12
CA ALA A 110 -10.76 -29.30 0.77
C ALA A 110 -12.18 -29.46 1.37
N LYS A 111 -13.06 -30.18 0.65
CA LYS A 111 -14.43 -30.45 1.14
C LYS A 111 -14.45 -31.54 2.20
N ASN A 112 -13.51 -32.47 2.13
CA ASN A 112 -13.34 -33.55 3.09
C ASN A 112 -12.49 -33.07 4.28
N GLU A 113 -12.89 -33.45 5.50
CA GLU A 113 -12.20 -33.07 6.73
C GLU A 113 -10.78 -33.65 6.79
N GLU A 114 -10.59 -34.89 6.34
CA GLU A 114 -9.29 -35.55 6.38
C GLU A 114 -8.27 -34.90 5.43
N GLU A 115 -8.72 -34.56 4.22
CA GLU A 115 -7.90 -33.86 3.23
C GLU A 115 -7.55 -32.44 3.68
N GLU A 116 -8.49 -31.73 4.33
CA GLU A 116 -8.23 -30.38 4.84
C GLU A 116 -7.22 -30.42 6.01
N ARG A 117 -7.31 -31.43 6.87
CA ARG A 117 -6.32 -31.65 7.93
C ARG A 117 -4.93 -31.88 7.35
N LEU A 118 -4.83 -32.70 6.29
CA LEU A 118 -3.54 -32.94 5.62
C LEU A 118 -2.98 -31.66 5.00
N ARG A 119 -3.82 -30.87 4.30
CA ARG A 119 -3.42 -29.57 3.72
C ARG A 119 -2.84 -28.61 4.75
N ILE A 120 -3.47 -28.53 5.93
CA ILE A 120 -3.01 -27.68 7.03
C ILE A 120 -1.65 -28.16 7.54
N VAL A 121 -1.50 -29.48 7.74
CA VAL A 121 -0.23 -30.08 8.20
C VAL A 121 0.89 -29.82 7.20
N ASP A 122 0.64 -30.04 5.90
CA ASP A 122 1.63 -29.79 4.85
C ASP A 122 2.10 -28.32 4.84
N LYS A 123 1.18 -27.38 5.02
CA LYS A 123 1.51 -25.96 5.11
C LYS A 123 2.31 -25.62 6.36
N ALA A 124 2.00 -26.24 7.50
CA ALA A 124 2.80 -26.09 8.72
C ALA A 124 4.23 -26.63 8.53
N VAL A 125 4.39 -27.78 7.85
CA VAL A 125 5.69 -28.36 7.53
C VAL A 125 6.50 -27.44 6.61
N GLU A 126 5.85 -26.81 5.62
CA GLU A 126 6.48 -25.86 4.72
C GLU A 126 7.04 -24.63 5.48
N ILE A 127 6.26 -24.08 6.41
CA ILE A 127 6.70 -22.94 7.26
C ILE A 127 7.90 -23.34 8.11
N LEU A 128 7.83 -24.49 8.81
CA LEU A 128 8.94 -24.98 9.63
C LEU A 128 10.23 -25.14 8.82
N ARG A 129 10.10 -25.67 7.59
CA ARG A 129 11.23 -25.79 6.67
C ARG A 129 11.81 -24.43 6.29
N GLN A 130 10.96 -23.44 5.98
CA GLN A 130 11.39 -22.09 5.66
C GLN A 130 12.09 -21.41 6.84
N ASP A 131 11.59 -21.59 8.06
CA ASP A 131 12.20 -21.04 9.27
C ASP A 131 13.60 -21.60 9.52
N ILE A 132 13.77 -22.93 9.38
CA ILE A 132 15.08 -23.58 9.49
C ILE A 132 16.06 -23.04 8.44
N GLN A 133 15.60 -22.85 7.20
CA GLN A 133 16.43 -22.34 6.10
C GLN A 133 16.79 -20.85 6.26
N SER A 134 15.91 -20.07 6.88
CA SER A 134 16.10 -18.64 7.11
C SER A 134 16.96 -18.35 8.33
N GLN A 135 17.28 -19.39 9.12
CA GLN A 135 18.13 -19.26 10.29
C GLN A 135 19.56 -18.88 9.87
N VAL A 136 20.01 -17.72 10.35
CA VAL A 136 21.39 -17.25 10.12
C VAL A 136 22.32 -17.95 11.11
N TYR A 137 23.18 -18.82 10.60
CA TYR A 137 24.25 -19.45 11.39
C TYR A 137 25.48 -18.56 11.39
N SER A 138 26.08 -18.32 12.56
CA SER A 138 27.39 -17.69 12.63
C SER A 138 28.43 -18.61 11.98
N THR A 139 29.11 -18.10 10.97
CA THR A 139 30.21 -18.77 10.27
C THR A 139 31.58 -18.32 10.79
N ASP A 140 31.60 -17.52 11.85
CA ASP A 140 32.82 -16.91 12.41
C ASP A 140 33.77 -17.94 13.02
N THR A 141 33.25 -19.13 13.37
CA THR A 141 34.05 -20.20 13.95
C THR A 141 33.52 -21.55 13.49
N TYR A 142 34.33 -22.27 12.70
CA TYR A 142 34.06 -23.66 12.38
C TYR A 142 34.62 -24.54 13.50
N PRO A 143 33.82 -25.41 14.14
CA PRO A 143 34.33 -26.27 15.19
C PRO A 143 35.38 -27.23 14.63
N PRO A 144 36.44 -27.56 15.40
CA PRO A 144 37.40 -28.58 15.02
C PRO A 144 36.70 -29.91 14.70
N SER A 145 37.25 -30.66 13.73
CA SER A 145 36.74 -31.97 13.30
C SER A 145 36.50 -32.96 14.45
N ASP A 146 37.27 -32.80 15.51
CA ASP A 146 37.33 -33.67 16.68
C ASP A 146 36.19 -33.36 17.68
N GLU A 147 35.54 -32.20 17.57
CA GLU A 147 34.36 -31.82 18.35
C GLU A 147 33.04 -32.16 17.66
N PHE A 148 33.03 -32.24 16.32
CA PHE A 148 31.83 -32.59 15.55
C PHE A 148 31.21 -33.93 15.98
N LEU A 149 32.04 -34.90 16.34
CA LEU A 149 31.60 -36.24 16.76
C LEU A 149 31.32 -36.37 18.27
N LYS A 150 31.56 -35.32 19.06
CA LYS A 150 31.40 -35.37 20.52
C LYS A 150 29.98 -35.07 20.99
N ASN A 151 29.15 -34.42 20.16
CA ASN A 151 27.77 -34.09 20.49
C ASN A 151 26.80 -34.62 19.42
N PRO A 152 26.16 -35.79 19.65
CA PRO A 152 25.21 -36.38 18.69
C PRO A 152 23.89 -35.60 18.57
N GLY A 153 23.65 -34.59 19.41
CA GLY A 153 22.42 -33.79 19.40
C GLY A 153 22.34 -32.72 18.30
N THR A 154 23.44 -32.47 17.58
CA THR A 154 23.56 -31.42 16.55
C THR A 154 23.65 -31.95 15.12
N MET A 155 23.45 -33.26 14.91
CA MET A 155 23.36 -33.78 13.55
C MET A 155 21.96 -33.48 12.98
N PRO A 156 21.84 -32.73 11.87
CA PRO A 156 20.56 -32.55 11.22
C PRO A 156 20.10 -33.91 10.68
N GLN A 157 18.90 -34.35 11.08
CA GLN A 157 18.29 -35.63 10.67
C GLN A 157 18.11 -35.78 9.15
N SER A 158 18.38 -34.75 8.34
CA SER A 158 18.37 -34.81 6.88
C SER A 158 19.52 -35.62 6.27
N LEU A 159 20.42 -36.17 7.09
CA LEU A 159 21.62 -36.90 6.65
C LEU A 159 21.70 -38.35 7.17
N THR A 160 20.63 -38.87 7.77
CA THR A 160 20.49 -40.29 8.16
C THR A 160 19.33 -40.93 7.45
#